data_AF-A0AAV6UHF2-F1
#
_entry.id   AF-A0AAV6UHF2-F1
#
_cell.length_a   1.000
_cell.length_b   1.000
_cell.length_c   1.000
_cell.angle_alpha   90.00
_cell.angle_beta   90.00
_cell.angle_gamma   90.00
#
_symmetry.space_group_name_H-M   'P 1'
#
loop_
_entity.id
_entity.type
_entity.pdbx_description
1 polymer ?
#
loop_
_entity_poly.entity_id
_entity_poly.type
_entity_poly.pdbx_seq_one_letter_code
_entity_poly.pdbx_strand_id
1 'polypeptide(L)'
;MGRITKGTLFVEEKLLKPQLIKNVPSKLRERRHLEKQYADRGTKQQPYLSIGQRVLLRVRKINWKPAVIISPDPTARSYIVRTSKGQTF
;
A
#
# COMPACT_ATOMS: atom_id res chain seq x y z
N MET A 1 -19.47 59.67 -7.45
CA MET A 1 -18.53 59.23 -8.52
C MET A 1 -17.13 59.27 -7.94
N GLY A 2 -16.31 58.24 -7.77
CA GLY A 2 -16.21 56.89 -8.33
C GLY A 2 -14.71 56.69 -8.57
N ARG A 3 -13.96 56.08 -7.63
CA ARG A 3 -12.50 55.91 -7.74
C ARG A 3 -12.21 54.99 -8.93
N ILE A 4 -11.77 55.55 -10.05
CA ILE A 4 -11.43 54.77 -11.24
C ILE A 4 -10.01 54.21 -11.03
N THR A 5 -9.87 52.94 -10.68
CA THR A 5 -8.59 52.23 -10.78
C THR A 5 -8.33 51.89 -12.25
N LYS A 6 -7.92 52.88 -13.06
CA LYS A 6 -7.32 52.64 -14.39
C LYS A 6 -5.87 52.17 -14.22
N GLY A 7 -5.68 51.05 -13.54
CA GLY A 7 -4.41 50.34 -13.54
C GLY A 7 -4.62 49.08 -14.36
N THR A 8 -4.00 48.99 -15.52
CA THR A 8 -3.73 47.68 -16.14
C THR A 8 -3.04 46.85 -15.07
N LEU A 9 -3.73 45.84 -14.53
CA LEU A 9 -3.06 44.83 -13.73
C LEU A 9 -1.92 44.30 -14.59
N PHE A 10 -0.68 44.54 -14.17
CA PHE A 10 0.48 43.92 -14.81
C PHE A 10 0.40 42.43 -14.51
N VAL A 11 -0.42 41.71 -15.28
CA VAL A 11 -0.41 40.26 -15.29
C VAL A 11 0.81 39.90 -16.11
N GLU A 12 1.90 39.53 -15.44
CA GLU A 12 3.05 38.98 -16.12
C GLU A 12 2.58 37.78 -16.96
N GLU A 13 2.90 37.73 -18.26
CA GLU A 13 2.43 36.68 -19.17
C GLU A 13 2.73 35.26 -18.67
N LYS A 14 3.75 35.12 -17.81
CA LYS A 14 4.08 33.87 -17.12
C LYS A 14 2.97 33.35 -16.21
N LEU A 15 2.12 34.21 -15.66
CA LEU A 15 0.96 33.87 -14.84
C LEU A 15 -0.24 33.42 -15.69
N LEU A 16 -0.27 33.79 -16.97
CA LEU A 16 -1.31 33.35 -17.93
C LEU A 16 -1.00 31.96 -18.50
N LYS A 17 0.21 31.44 -18.31
CA LYS A 17 0.62 30.11 -18.79
C LYS A 17 0.24 29.05 -17.75
N PRO A 18 -0.45 27.96 -18.14
CA PRO A 18 -0.78 26.89 -17.21
C PRO A 18 0.50 26.20 -16.74
N GLN A 19 0.58 25.93 -15.43
CA GLN A 19 1.67 25.13 -14.87
C GLN A 19 1.45 23.66 -15.22
N LEU A 20 2.11 23.19 -16.28
CA LEU A 20 2.09 21.78 -16.66
C LEU A 20 3.04 21.00 -15.75
N ILE A 21 2.49 20.36 -14.73
CA ILE A 21 3.26 19.46 -13.87
C ILE A 21 3.59 18.20 -14.68
N LYS A 22 4.85 18.07 -15.08
CA LYS A 22 5.35 16.86 -15.74
C LYS A 22 5.45 15.71 -14.72
N ASN A 23 5.29 14.49 -15.21
CA ASN A 23 5.51 13.25 -14.47
C ASN A 23 4.66 13.09 -13.20
N VAL A 24 3.40 13.56 -13.22
CA VAL A 24 2.43 13.33 -12.12
C VAL A 24 2.38 11.86 -11.67
N PRO A 25 2.36 10.85 -12.57
CA PRO A 25 2.30 9.45 -12.14
C PRO A 25 3.50 9.00 -11.30
N SER A 26 4.72 9.47 -11.59
CA SER A 26 5.91 9.11 -10.80
C SER A 26 5.88 9.79 -9.44
N LYS A 27 5.53 11.08 -9.40
CA LYS A 27 5.37 11.84 -8.14
C LYS A 27 4.33 11.21 -7.22
N LEU A 28 3.24 10.70 -7.77
CA LEU A 28 2.22 9.96 -7.00
C LEU A 28 2.73 8.60 -6.50
N ARG A 29 3.62 7.92 -7.25
CA ARG A 29 4.27 6.68 -6.77
C ARG A 29 5.24 6.98 -5.62
N GLU A 30 6.07 8.00 -5.76
CA GLU A 30 7.01 8.44 -4.71
C GLU A 30 6.26 8.84 -3.43
N ARG A 31 5.19 9.63 -3.55
CA ARG A 31 4.36 10.01 -2.40
C ARG A 31 3.78 8.79 -1.69
N ARG A 32 3.18 7.85 -2.44
CA ARG A 32 2.65 6.60 -1.86
C ARG A 32 3.74 5.77 -1.17
N HIS A 33 4.95 5.76 -1.71
CA HIS A 33 6.07 5.06 -1.09
C HIS A 33 6.46 5.70 0.26
N LEU A 34 6.57 7.03 0.31
CA LEU A 34 6.83 7.76 1.55
C LEU A 34 5.72 7.53 2.59
N GLU A 35 4.46 7.66 2.20
CA GLU A 35 3.30 7.40 3.07
C GLU A 35 3.35 5.98 3.64
N LYS A 36 3.65 4.98 2.81
CA LYS A 36 3.84 3.59 3.27
C LYS A 36 4.97 3.48 4.28
N GLN A 37 6.13 4.08 4.02
CA GLN A 37 7.27 4.04 4.96
C GLN A 37 6.92 4.65 6.32
N TYR A 38 6.18 5.77 6.33
CA TYR A 38 5.69 6.38 7.57
C TYR A 38 4.68 5.50 8.30
N ALA A 39 3.74 4.88 7.57
CA ALA A 39 2.75 3.98 8.16
C ALA A 39 3.39 2.69 8.71
N ASP A 40 4.38 2.15 8.02
CA ASP A 40 5.10 0.93 8.42
C ASP A 40 6.12 1.18 9.56
N ARG A 41 6.29 2.44 10.02
CA ARG A 41 7.26 2.80 11.07
C ARG A 41 6.93 2.08 12.38
N GLY A 42 7.87 1.26 12.86
CA GLY A 42 7.72 0.48 14.10
C GLY A 42 6.93 -0.83 13.92
N THR A 43 6.49 -1.15 12.71
CA THR A 43 5.90 -2.46 12.42
C THR A 43 6.98 -3.54 12.35
N LYS A 44 6.64 -4.75 12.79
CA LYS A 44 7.51 -5.92 12.64
C LYS A 44 7.27 -6.55 11.29
N GLN A 45 8.34 -6.85 10.55
CA GLN A 45 8.23 -7.63 9.33
C GLN A 45 7.74 -9.04 9.67
N GLN A 46 6.80 -9.55 8.87
CA GLN A 46 6.30 -10.91 9.03
C GLN A 46 7.44 -11.90 8.70
N PRO A 47 7.73 -12.88 9.57
CA PRO A 47 8.74 -13.87 9.29
C PRO A 47 8.35 -14.69 8.06
N TYR A 48 9.34 -14.97 7.21
CA TYR A 48 9.15 -15.88 6.08
C TYR A 48 8.89 -17.29 6.60
N LEU A 49 7.84 -17.93 6.10
CA LEU A 49 7.49 -19.30 6.46
C LEU A 49 7.85 -20.22 5.30
N SER A 50 8.60 -21.28 5.61
CA SER A 50 9.09 -22.21 4.58
C SER A 50 8.02 -23.22 4.19
N ILE A 51 8.05 -23.67 2.93
CA ILE A 51 7.22 -24.78 2.47
C ILE A 51 7.56 -26.02 3.32
N GLY A 52 6.54 -26.75 3.78
CA GLY A 52 6.70 -27.90 4.67
C GLY A 52 6.79 -27.56 6.16
N GLN A 53 6.85 -26.27 6.53
CA GLN A 53 6.86 -25.87 7.93
C GLN A 53 5.51 -26.18 8.61
N ARG A 54 5.58 -26.74 9.82
CA ARG A 54 4.40 -26.99 10.66
C ARG A 54 3.97 -25.69 11.33
N VAL A 55 2.70 -25.34 11.17
CA VAL A 55 2.09 -24.13 11.71
C VAL A 55 0.76 -24.45 12.38
N LEU A 56 0.29 -23.54 13.23
CA LEU A 56 -1.05 -23.61 13.81
C LEU A 56 -1.98 -22.70 13.01
N LEU A 57 -3.03 -23.28 12.44
CA LEU A 57 -4.08 -22.56 11.73
C LEU A 57 -5.27 -22.30 12.67
N ARG A 58 -5.69 -21.04 12.77
CA ARG A 58 -6.89 -20.65 13.50
C ARG A 58 -8.10 -20.65 12.55
N VAL A 59 -8.90 -21.72 12.58
CA VAL A 59 -10.09 -21.86 11.69
C VAL A 59 -11.30 -21.09 12.24
N ARG A 60 -11.39 -20.92 13.57
CA ARG A 60 -12.44 -20.15 14.28
C ARG A 60 -11.85 -19.48 15.51
N LYS A 61 -12.64 -18.66 16.22
CA LYS A 61 -12.18 -17.87 17.39
C LYS A 61 -11.37 -18.67 18.43
N ILE A 62 -11.62 -19.95 18.65
CA ILE A 62 -10.93 -20.72 19.72
C ILE A 62 -10.21 -21.98 19.20
N ASN A 63 -10.38 -22.36 17.94
CA ASN A 63 -9.90 -23.66 17.44
C ASN A 63 -8.63 -23.52 16.60
N TRP A 64 -7.49 -23.82 17.23
CA TRP A 64 -6.18 -23.96 16.58
C TRP A 64 -5.98 -25.40 16.12
N LYS A 65 -5.68 -25.58 14.82
CA LYS A 65 -5.41 -26.88 14.24
C LYS A 65 -3.99 -26.94 13.68
N PRO A 66 -3.29 -28.07 13.84
CA PRO A 66 -2.00 -28.25 13.20
C PRO A 66 -2.17 -28.32 11.68
N ALA A 67 -1.33 -27.59 10.97
CA ALA A 67 -1.28 -27.54 9.52
C ALA A 67 0.17 -27.46 9.02
N VAL A 68 0.35 -27.71 7.73
CA VAL A 68 1.64 -27.64 7.04
C VAL A 68 1.49 -26.72 5.84
N ILE A 69 2.48 -25.84 5.63
CA ILE A 69 2.50 -24.93 4.49
C ILE A 69 2.79 -25.71 3.21
N ILE A 70 1.94 -25.56 2.20
CA ILE A 70 2.10 -26.19 0.88
C ILE A 70 2.80 -25.23 -0.08
N SER A 71 2.29 -24.00 -0.17
CA SER A 71 2.77 -23.01 -1.13
C SER A 71 2.38 -21.60 -0.71
N PRO A 72 3.08 -20.57 -1.20
CA PRO A 72 2.58 -19.21 -1.12
C PRO A 72 1.28 -19.07 -1.92
N ASP A 73 0.37 -18.24 -1.43
CA ASP A 73 -0.84 -17.85 -2.15
C ASP A 73 -0.50 -16.83 -3.26
N PRO A 74 -1.32 -16.66 -4.32
CA PRO A 74 -1.10 -15.60 -5.31
C PRO A 74 -1.08 -14.20 -4.67
N THR A 75 -1.75 -14.05 -3.53
CA THR A 75 -1.63 -12.87 -2.68
C THR A 75 -0.34 -12.94 -1.85
N ALA A 76 0.57 -11.98 -2.03
CA ALA A 76 1.92 -11.98 -1.44
C ALA A 76 2.01 -12.07 0.10
N ARG A 77 0.89 -12.05 0.82
CA ARG A 77 0.81 -12.05 2.30
C ARG A 77 0.20 -13.32 2.88
N SER A 78 -0.32 -14.22 2.05
CA SER A 78 -1.04 -15.42 2.47
C SER A 78 -0.26 -16.69 2.07
N TYR A 79 -0.52 -17.78 2.78
CA TYR A 79 0.03 -19.09 2.50
C TYR A 79 -1.10 -20.10 2.41
N ILE A 80 -0.99 -21.03 1.47
CA ILE A 80 -1.87 -22.17 1.36
C ILE A 80 -1.38 -23.24 2.33
N VAL A 81 -2.25 -23.69 3.23
CA VAL A 81 -1.92 -24.64 4.29
C VAL A 81 -2.80 -25.89 4.23
N ARG A 82 -2.20 -27.06 4.51
CA ARG A 82 -2.90 -28.35 4.63
C ARG A 82 -2.98 -28.77 6.08
N THR A 83 -4.20 -28.97 6.57
CA THR A 83 -4.43 -29.56 7.90
C THR A 83 -4.13 -31.06 7.91
N SER A 84 -3.91 -31.64 9.09
CA SER A 84 -3.72 -33.10 9.25
C SER A 84 -4.89 -33.94 8.72
N LYS A 85 -6.08 -33.36 8.62
CA LYS A 85 -7.29 -34.00 8.07
C LYS A 85 -7.41 -33.91 6.54
N GLY A 86 -6.40 -33.35 5.87
CA GLY A 86 -6.38 -33.19 4.42
C GLY A 86 -7.14 -31.98 3.87
N GLN A 87 -7.76 -31.15 4.73
CA GLN A 87 -8.40 -29.90 4.28
C GLN A 87 -7.34 -28.84 3.99
N THR A 88 -7.45 -28.20 2.83
CA THR A 88 -6.63 -27.08 2.37
C THR A 88 -7.32 -25.75 2.65
N PHE A 89 -6.58 -24.77 3.13
CA PHE A 89 -7.01 -23.40 3.39
C PHE A 89 -6.06 -22.41 2.72
#